data_AF-A0A2C9LHR7-F1
#
_entry.id   AF-A0A2C9LHR7-F1
#
_cell.length_a   1.000
_cell.length_b   1.000
_cell.length_c   1.000
_cell.angle_alpha   90.00
_cell.angle_beta   90.00
_cell.angle_gamma   90.00
#
_symmetry.space_group_name_H-M   'P 1'
#
loop_
_entity.id
_entity.type
_entity.pdbx_description
1 polymer ?
#
loop_
_entity_poly.entity_id
_entity_poly.type
_entity_poly.pdbx_seq_one_letter_code
_entity_poly.pdbx_strand_id
1 'polypeptide(L)'
;MPCWCCFKGKQGQGSHGDGGKDDMAPPQARDRRKSVSAERYDPEADDDQGYTKVVHPKSDDQRKRLTDAIKHILLFRSLDQEQMQEVLDAMFEKEVTCPSCL
;
A
#
# COMPACT_ATOMS: atom_id res chain seq x y z
N MET A 1 -26.83 4.60 9.84
CA MET A 1 -27.40 4.51 8.47
C MET A 1 -28.76 5.22 8.51
N PRO A 2 -29.07 6.14 7.58
CA PRO A 2 -29.06 5.87 6.14
C PRO A 2 -28.33 6.91 5.27
N CYS A 3 -27.78 6.39 4.17
CA CYS A 3 -27.46 7.10 2.93
C CYS A 3 -28.79 7.39 2.21
N TRP A 4 -28.98 8.59 1.67
CA TRP A 4 -29.99 8.89 0.64
C TRP A 4 -29.55 10.13 -0.15
N CYS A 5 -29.20 9.93 -1.42
CA CYS A 5 -29.26 10.98 -2.43
C CYS A 5 -30.61 11.71 -2.33
N CYS A 6 -30.59 13.03 -2.21
CA CYS A 6 -31.78 13.89 -2.34
C CYS A 6 -31.31 15.22 -2.95
N PHE A 7 -31.22 15.34 -4.28
CA PHE A 7 -32.28 15.90 -5.13
C PHE A 7 -33.02 17.07 -4.49
N LYS A 8 -32.58 18.30 -4.76
CA LYS A 8 -33.48 19.47 -4.84
C LYS A 8 -32.89 20.54 -5.76
N GLY A 9 -33.50 20.66 -6.94
CA GLY A 9 -33.45 21.91 -7.71
C GLY A 9 -34.35 22.96 -7.07
N LYS A 10 -33.95 24.23 -7.13
CA LYS A 10 -34.86 25.38 -7.10
C LYS A 10 -34.15 26.62 -7.66
N GLN A 11 -34.72 27.20 -8.71
CA GLN A 11 -34.41 28.54 -9.21
C GLN A 11 -35.09 29.58 -8.30
N GLY A 12 -34.46 30.76 -8.09
CA GLY A 12 -35.08 31.86 -7.35
C GLY A 12 -34.12 33.02 -7.04
N GLN A 13 -34.44 34.18 -7.62
CA GLN A 13 -33.75 35.47 -7.64
C GLN A 13 -33.77 36.24 -6.30
N GLY A 14 -32.73 37.05 -6.02
CA GLY A 14 -32.88 38.36 -5.36
C GLY A 14 -32.25 38.62 -3.97
N SER A 15 -31.47 39.71 -3.94
CA SER A 15 -31.31 40.72 -2.87
C SER A 15 -30.08 40.70 -1.96
N HIS A 16 -29.44 41.87 -1.96
CA HIS A 16 -28.27 42.36 -1.23
C HIS A 16 -28.57 42.51 0.28
N GLY A 17 -27.63 42.10 1.14
CA GLY A 17 -27.68 42.31 2.59
C GLY A 17 -26.29 42.15 3.22
N ASP A 18 -25.73 43.27 3.65
CA ASP A 18 -24.43 43.48 4.29
C ASP A 18 -24.44 43.11 5.79
N GLY A 19 -23.30 42.65 6.30
CA GLY A 19 -22.97 42.75 7.74
C GLY A 19 -22.71 41.44 8.49
N GLY A 20 -21.43 41.13 8.74
CA GLY A 20 -21.00 40.16 9.76
C GLY A 20 -19.88 39.22 9.31
N LYS A 21 -18.63 39.70 9.31
CA LYS A 21 -17.43 38.86 9.16
C LYS A 21 -17.13 38.17 10.49
N ASP A 22 -17.77 37.04 10.74
CA ASP A 22 -17.27 36.07 11.71
C ASP A 22 -16.24 35.18 11.00
N ASP A 23 -15.01 35.68 10.91
CA ASP A 23 -13.84 34.98 10.40
C ASP A 23 -13.41 33.82 11.34
N MET A 24 -14.28 32.85 11.58
CA MET A 24 -13.89 31.55 12.13
C MET A 24 -13.40 30.70 10.96
N ALA A 25 -12.09 30.79 10.66
CA ALA A 25 -11.47 29.92 9.68
C ALA A 25 -11.85 28.46 9.99
N PRO A 26 -12.38 27.69 9.01
CA PRO A 26 -12.79 26.32 9.27
C PRO A 26 -11.58 25.54 9.82
N PRO A 27 -11.78 24.71 10.86
CA PRO A 27 -10.69 23.95 11.46
C PRO A 27 -9.98 23.18 10.36
N GLN A 28 -8.68 23.42 10.20
CA GLN A 28 -7.86 22.77 9.19
C GLN A 28 -8.13 21.27 9.24
N ALA A 29 -8.74 20.74 8.17
CA ALA A 29 -9.20 19.36 8.16
C ALA A 29 -8.00 18.47 8.48
N ARG A 30 -8.11 17.74 9.59
CA ARG A 30 -7.18 16.66 9.97
C ARG A 30 -6.89 15.86 8.70
N ASP A 31 -5.62 15.69 8.37
CA ASP A 31 -5.19 15.10 7.10
C ASP A 31 -6.09 13.92 6.71
N ARG A 32 -6.79 14.07 5.58
CA ARG A 32 -7.75 13.06 5.14
C ARG A 32 -6.95 11.86 4.68
N ARG A 33 -7.28 10.68 5.20
CA ARG A 33 -6.66 9.42 4.78
C ARG A 33 -6.74 9.27 3.26
N LYS A 34 -5.59 9.10 2.61
CA LYS A 34 -5.48 8.79 1.17
C LYS A 34 -5.61 7.29 0.97
N SER A 35 -6.31 6.87 -0.09
CA SER A 35 -6.34 5.46 -0.50
C SER A 35 -5.00 5.07 -1.12
N VAL A 36 -4.55 3.86 -0.83
CA VAL A 36 -3.43 3.19 -1.52
C VAL A 36 -3.98 1.92 -2.18
N SER A 37 -3.46 1.60 -3.37
CA SER A 37 -3.83 0.40 -4.12
C SER A 37 -2.56 -0.30 -4.58
N ALA A 38 -2.58 -1.64 -4.61
CA ALA A 38 -1.54 -2.45 -5.22
C ALA A 38 -1.74 -2.55 -6.74
N GLU A 39 -0.80 -3.20 -7.42
CA GLU A 39 -0.93 -3.56 -8.83
C GLU A 39 -2.09 -4.55 -9.07
N ARG A 40 -2.62 -4.55 -10.30
CA ARG A 40 -3.71 -5.46 -10.67
C ARG A 40 -3.14 -6.86 -10.90
N TYR A 41 -3.63 -7.81 -10.13
CA TYR A 41 -3.36 -9.24 -10.30
C TYR A 41 -4.55 -9.93 -10.97
N ASP A 42 -4.31 -10.80 -11.95
CA ASP A 42 -5.31 -11.62 -12.65
C ASP A 42 -4.95 -13.11 -12.50
N PRO A 43 -5.65 -13.88 -11.65
CA PRO A 43 -5.27 -15.25 -11.32
C PRO A 43 -5.37 -16.22 -12.50
N GLU A 44 -6.27 -15.98 -13.46
CA GLU A 44 -6.49 -16.88 -14.60
C GLU A 44 -5.40 -16.73 -15.68
N ALA A 45 -4.71 -15.59 -15.70
CA ALA A 45 -3.62 -15.34 -16.65
C ALA A 45 -2.31 -16.06 -16.27
N ASP A 46 -2.15 -16.43 -14.99
CA ASP A 46 -0.95 -17.10 -14.47
C ASP A 46 -0.90 -18.60 -14.85
N ASP A 47 -2.05 -19.24 -15.11
CA ASP A 47 -2.12 -20.66 -15.48
C ASP A 47 -1.60 -20.90 -16.92
N ASP A 48 -1.66 -19.88 -17.78
CA ASP A 48 -1.29 -19.97 -19.20
C ASP A 48 0.06 -19.30 -19.52
N GLN A 49 0.65 -18.48 -18.63
CA GLN A 49 1.83 -17.67 -18.96
C GLN A 49 2.86 -17.49 -17.83
N GLY A 50 3.44 -18.60 -17.35
CA GLY A 50 4.88 -18.63 -17.09
C GLY A 50 5.39 -17.90 -15.84
N TYR A 51 4.80 -18.15 -14.67
CA TYR A 51 5.49 -17.87 -13.41
C TYR A 51 6.79 -18.70 -13.35
N THR A 52 7.92 -18.05 -13.65
CA THR A 52 9.24 -18.67 -13.56
C THR A 52 9.76 -18.44 -12.16
N LYS A 53 9.89 -19.52 -11.38
CA LYS A 53 10.47 -19.45 -10.04
C LYS A 53 11.89 -18.87 -10.12
N VAL A 54 12.08 -17.69 -9.55
CA VAL A 54 13.39 -17.04 -9.47
C VAL A 54 14.15 -17.64 -8.28
N VAL A 55 15.29 -18.27 -8.56
CA VAL A 55 16.15 -18.87 -7.53
C VAL A 55 17.51 -18.19 -7.53
N HIS A 56 17.78 -17.41 -6.49
CA HIS A 56 19.11 -16.86 -6.23
C HIS A 56 19.83 -17.74 -5.19
N PRO A 57 20.94 -18.40 -5.55
CA PRO A 57 21.67 -19.29 -4.66
C PRO A 57 22.22 -18.51 -3.45
N LYS A 58 22.09 -19.10 -2.25
CA LYS A 58 22.50 -18.52 -0.97
C LYS A 58 23.23 -19.58 -0.16
N SER A 59 24.22 -19.15 0.62
CA SER A 59 24.86 -20.00 1.62
C SER A 59 23.89 -20.35 2.74
N ASP A 60 24.04 -21.51 3.37
CA ASP A 60 23.21 -21.96 4.50
C ASP A 60 23.24 -20.98 5.67
N ASP A 61 24.41 -20.40 5.96
CA ASP A 61 24.56 -19.38 7.00
C ASP A 61 23.82 -18.09 6.65
N GLN A 62 23.87 -17.68 5.38
CA GLN A 62 23.16 -16.51 4.88
C GLN A 62 21.64 -16.74 4.93
N ARG A 63 21.17 -17.92 4.52
CA ARG A 63 19.76 -18.33 4.62
C ARG A 63 19.27 -18.27 6.06
N LYS A 64 20.03 -18.84 7.02
CA LYS A 64 19.66 -18.82 8.43
C LYS A 64 19.50 -17.41 8.97
N ARG A 65 20.46 -16.52 8.68
CA ARG A 65 20.41 -15.11 9.11
C ARG A 65 19.23 -14.37 8.50
N LEU A 66 18.92 -14.61 7.22
CA LEU A 66 17.76 -14.00 6.55
C LEU A 66 16.44 -14.47 7.15
N THR A 67 16.27 -15.78 7.36
CA THR A 67 15.07 -16.35 8.00
C THR A 67 14.83 -15.74 9.38
N ASP A 68 15.89 -15.64 10.19
CA ASP A 68 15.80 -15.03 11.53
C ASP A 68 15.46 -13.55 11.49
N ALA A 69 15.89 -12.82 10.46
CA ALA A 69 15.57 -11.40 10.29
C ALA A 69 14.11 -11.16 9.86
N ILE A 70 13.56 -11.99 8.96
CA ILE A 70 12.24 -11.74 8.37
C ILE A 70 11.08 -12.37 9.13
N LYS A 71 11.32 -13.40 9.97
CA LYS A 71 10.25 -14.15 10.70
C LYS A 71 9.34 -13.29 11.58
N HIS A 72 9.82 -12.12 12.04
CA HIS A 72 9.07 -11.23 12.92
C HIS A 72 8.29 -10.13 12.17
N ILE A 73 8.48 -10.00 10.85
CA ILE A 73 7.78 -9.03 10.01
C ILE A 73 6.36 -9.55 9.76
N LEU A 74 5.36 -8.67 9.90
CA LEU A 74 3.94 -9.01 9.79
C LEU A 74 3.61 -9.80 8.51
N LEU A 75 4.20 -9.41 7.38
CA LEU A 75 3.96 -10.03 6.07
C LEU A 75 4.41 -11.50 6.00
N PHE A 76 5.45 -11.87 6.76
CA PHE A 76 6.07 -13.20 6.68
C PHE A 76 5.73 -14.09 7.89
N ARG A 77 5.13 -13.52 8.94
CA ARG A 77 4.79 -14.24 10.19
C ARG A 77 3.82 -15.40 10.00
N SER A 78 2.93 -15.31 9.02
CA SER A 78 1.88 -16.30 8.74
C SER A 78 2.21 -17.22 7.58
N LEU A 79 3.42 -17.15 7.03
CA LEU A 79 3.84 -18.04 5.95
C LEU A 79 4.30 -19.38 6.50
N ASP A 80 3.97 -20.44 5.77
CA ASP A 80 4.49 -21.77 6.03
C ASP A 80 5.96 -21.87 5.62
N GLN A 81 6.63 -22.94 6.07
CA GLN A 81 8.07 -23.12 5.83
C GLN A 81 8.42 -23.17 4.34
N GLU A 82 7.56 -23.75 3.50
CA GLU A 82 7.76 -23.83 2.04
C GLU A 82 7.66 -22.46 1.39
N GLN A 83 6.63 -21.68 1.71
CA GLN A 83 6.45 -20.30 1.23
C GLN A 83 7.59 -19.39 1.69
N MET A 84 8.08 -19.58 2.93
CA MET A 84 9.25 -18.87 3.43
C MET A 84 10.50 -19.20 2.59
N GLN A 85 10.70 -20.47 2.19
CA GLN A 85 11.81 -20.82 1.30
C GLN A 85 11.67 -20.17 -0.07
N GLU A 86 10.47 -20.09 -0.64
CA GLU A 86 10.25 -19.43 -1.93
C GLU A 86 10.57 -17.93 -1.89
N VAL A 87 10.11 -17.24 -0.84
CA VAL A 87 10.46 -15.82 -0.62
C VAL A 87 11.98 -15.67 -0.48
N LEU A 88 12.61 -16.51 0.33
CA LEU A 88 14.06 -16.49 0.50
C LEU A 88 14.77 -16.76 -0.82
N ASP A 89 14.35 -17.73 -1.62
CA ASP A 89 14.94 -18.04 -2.93
C ASP A 89 14.83 -16.84 -3.89
N ALA A 90 13.71 -16.11 -3.86
CA ALA A 90 13.45 -14.93 -4.68
C ALA A 90 14.20 -13.66 -4.23
N MET A 91 14.70 -13.58 -2.99
CA MET A 91 15.51 -12.43 -2.54
C MET A 91 16.85 -12.38 -3.28
N PHE A 92 17.24 -11.21 -3.77
CA PHE A 92 18.55 -10.96 -4.39
C PHE A 92 19.40 -10.03 -3.54
N GLU A 93 20.72 -10.17 -3.66
CA GLU A 93 21.68 -9.30 -2.99
C GLU A 93 21.92 -8.03 -3.83
N LYS A 94 21.95 -6.86 -3.17
CA LYS A 94 22.22 -5.57 -3.82
C LYS A 94 23.38 -4.89 -3.09
N GLU A 95 24.52 -4.80 -3.76
CA GLU A 95 25.67 -4.05 -3.27
C GLU A 95 25.40 -2.55 -3.30
N VAL A 96 25.78 -1.84 -2.23
CA VAL A 96 25.58 -0.41 -2.09
C VAL A 96 26.89 0.31 -1.82
N THR A 97 27.28 1.17 -2.75
CA THR A 97 28.40 2.09 -2.57
C THR A 97 27.85 3.47 -2.21
N CYS A 98 28.17 3.97 -1.01
CA CYS A 98 27.75 5.30 -0.54
C CYS A 98 28.46 6.38 -1.38
N PRO A 99 27.75 7.41 -1.92
CA PRO A 99 27.22 8.49 -1.09
C PRO A 99 25.75 8.89 -1.32
N SER A 100 25.02 8.25 -2.24
CA SER A 100 23.59 8.53 -2.44
C SER A 100 22.77 7.33 -1.99
N CYS A 101 22.17 7.47 -0.82
CA CYS A 101 21.13 6.63 -0.21
C CYS A 101 20.29 5.79 -1.21
N LEU A 102 20.09 4.52 -0.86
CA LEU A 102 19.06 3.64 -1.41
C LEU A 102 17.66 3.97 -0.89
#